data_AF-A0A258JFF0-F1
#
_entry.id   AF-A0A258JFF0-F1
#
_cell.length_a   1.000
_cell.length_b   1.000
_cell.length_c   1.000
_cell.angle_alpha   90.00
_cell.angle_beta   90.00
_cell.angle_gamma   90.00
#
_symmetry.space_group_name_H-M   'P 1'
#
loop_
_entity.id
_entity.type
_entity.pdbx_description
1 polymer ?
#
loop_
_entity_poly.entity_id
_entity_poly.type
_entity_poly.pdbx_seq_one_letter_code
_entity_poly.pdbx_strand_id
1 'polypeptide(L)' 'MSIYVVDFYCHALKLVIEIDGEYHLDEEQQLLDQKRTADIEFQGSNVIRFTNEEVICRLPEVIDKIKAFIKKKS' A
#
# COMPACT_ATOMS: atom_id res chain seq x y z
N MET A 1 -14.15 -5.21 14.56
CA MET A 1 -12.74 -5.53 14.24
C MET A 1 -12.74 -6.02 12.81
N SER A 2 -12.23 -5.22 11.89
CA SER A 2 -12.21 -5.56 10.46
C SER A 2 -10.95 -6.38 10.15
N ILE A 3 -11.08 -7.40 9.31
CA ILE A 3 -9.94 -8.22 8.84
C ILE A 3 -9.64 -7.78 7.41
N TYR A 4 -8.39 -7.41 7.14
CA TYR A 4 -7.91 -7.04 5.82
C TYR A 4 -6.90 -8.06 5.31
N VAL A 5 -7.03 -8.43 4.04
CA VAL A 5 -6.03 -9.24 3.32
C VAL A 5 -5.31 -8.31 2.36
N VAL A 6 -3.99 -8.24 2.52
CA VAL A 6 -3.10 -7.36 1.75
C VAL A 6 -2.19 -8.21 0.88
N ASP A 7 -1.67 -7.65 -0.23
CA ASP A 7 -0.84 -8.41 -1.17
C ASP A 7 0.51 -8.79 -0.56
N PHE A 8 1.16 -7.84 0.10
CA PHE A 8 2.44 -8.07 0.77
C PHE A 8 2.48 -7.41 2.14
N TYR A 9 3.03 -8.14 3.12
CA TYR A 9 3.26 -7.63 4.47
C TYR A 9 4.66 -8.00 4.97
N CYS A 10 5.39 -7.00 5.45
CA CYS A 10 6.66 -7.15 6.13
C CYS A 10 6.51 -6.79 7.61
N HIS A 11 6.55 -7.80 8.48
CA HIS A 11 6.38 -7.61 9.92
C HIS A 11 7.49 -6.75 10.56
N ALA A 12 8.75 -6.99 10.19
CA ALA A 12 9.90 -6.28 10.77
C ALA A 12 9.84 -4.75 10.54
N LEU A 13 9.31 -4.33 9.39
CA LEU A 13 9.17 -2.92 9.05
C LEU A 13 7.78 -2.36 9.35
N LYS A 14 6.84 -3.22 9.75
CA LYS A 14 5.40 -2.94 9.78
C LYS A 14 4.96 -2.25 8.50
N LEU A 15 5.28 -2.85 7.36
CA LEU A 15 5.01 -2.29 6.04
C LEU A 15 4.06 -3.22 5.27
N VAL A 16 3.00 -2.63 4.74
CA VAL A 16 2.03 -3.21 3.82
C VAL A 16 2.27 -2.61 2.44
N ILE A 17 2.29 -3.46 1.42
CA ILE A 17 2.32 -3.04 0.02
C ILE A 17 1.10 -3.62 -0.67
N GLU A 18 0.32 -2.77 -1.33
CA GLU A 18 -0.85 -3.16 -2.12
C GLU A 18 -0.62 -2.79 -3.59
N ILE A 19 -1.07 -3.66 -4.49
CA ILE A 19 -1.04 -3.43 -5.92
C ILE A 19 -2.47 -3.29 -6.40
N ASP A 20 -2.82 -2.06 -6.76
CA ASP A 20 -4.17 -1.75 -7.16
C ASP A 20 -4.35 -1.93 -8.66
N GLY A 21 -5.40 -2.66 -9.03
CA GLY A 21 -5.89 -2.74 -10.40
C GLY A 21 -6.48 -1.41 -10.88
N GLU A 22 -6.84 -1.35 -12.17
CA GLU A 22 -7.55 -0.18 -12.70
C GLU A 22 -8.79 0.10 -11.84
N TYR A 23 -8.76 1.26 -11.18
CA TYR A 23 -9.83 1.76 -10.36
C TYR A 23 -10.95 2.28 -11.26
N HIS A 24 -12.15 1.72 -11.12
CA HIS A 24 -13.33 2.53 -11.37
C HIS A 24 -13.34 3.64 -10.32
N LEU A 25 -13.23 4.90 -10.77
CA LEU A 25 -13.22 6.13 -9.96
C LEU A 25 -14.57 6.38 -9.29
N ASP A 26 -15.04 5.41 -8.51
CA ASP A 26 -16.25 5.53 -7.71
C ASP A 26 -15.88 6.20 -6.38
N GLU A 27 -16.58 7.28 -6.02
CA GLU A 27 -16.33 8.03 -4.78
C GLU A 27 -16.49 7.13 -3.54
N GLU A 28 -17.37 6.14 -3.62
CA GLU A 28 -17.58 5.15 -2.55
C GLU A 28 -16.34 4.28 -2.32
N GLN A 29 -15.64 3.88 -3.40
CA GLN A 29 -14.41 3.09 -3.29
C GLN A 29 -13.28 3.89 -2.64
N GLN A 30 -13.14 5.17 -2.99
CA GLN A 30 -12.13 6.03 -2.37
C GLN A 30 -12.33 6.17 -0.85
N LEU A 31 -13.58 6.30 -0.41
CA LEU A 31 -13.91 6.36 1.02
C LEU A 31 -13.59 5.05 1.74
N LEU A 32 -13.90 3.91 1.12
CA LEU A 32 -13.58 2.59 1.66
C LEU A 32 -12.07 2.38 1.77
N ASP A 33 -11.30 2.81 0.77
CA ASP A 33 -9.85 2.70 0.76
C ASP A 33 -9.16 3.60 1.79
N GLN A 34 -9.65 4.83 1.95
CA GLN A 34 -9.17 5.72 3.00
C GLN A 34 -9.43 5.13 4.38
N LYS A 35 -10.63 4.58 4.61
CA LYS A 35 -10.97 3.93 5.87
C LYS A 35 -10.10 2.69 6.12
N ARG A 36 -9.91 1.84 5.10
CA ARG A 36 -9.03 0.67 5.17
C ARG A 36 -7.60 1.06 5.52
N THR A 37 -7.06 2.08 4.85
CA THR A 37 -5.72 2.59 5.10
C THR A 37 -5.60 3.09 6.54
N ALA A 38 -6.57 3.90 7.00
CA ALA A 38 -6.58 4.40 8.37
C ALA A 38 -6.66 3.27 9.42
N ASP A 39 -7.47 2.24 9.18
CA ASP A 39 -7.60 1.10 10.10
C ASP A 39 -6.29 0.28 10.18
N ILE A 40 -5.57 0.11 9.06
CA ILE A 40 -4.27 -0.59 9.02
C ILE A 40 -3.17 0.27 9.67
N GLU A 41 -3.18 1.58 9.44
CA GLU A 41 -2.23 2.52 10.04
C GLU A 41 -2.45 2.64 11.55
N PHE A 42 -3.70 2.62 12.01
CA PHE A 42 -4.04 2.59 13.44
C PHE A 42 -3.46 1.35 14.14
N GLN A 43 -3.30 0.23 13.43
CA GLN A 43 -2.64 -0.98 13.94
C GLN A 43 -1.10 -0.87 13.95
N GLY A 44 -0.55 0.29 13.59
CA GLY A 44 0.88 0.60 13.62
C GLY A 44 1.64 0.15 12.37
N SER A 45 0.94 -0.21 11.30
CA SER A 45 1.54 -0.52 9.99
C SER A 45 1.59 0.72 9.10
N ASN A 46 2.41 0.68 8.06
CA ASN A 46 2.51 1.72 7.04
C ASN A 46 2.02 1.10 5.73
N VAL A 47 1.27 1.84 4.93
CA VAL A 47 0.73 1.33 3.67
C VAL A 47 1.36 2.09 2.51
N ILE A 48 1.86 1.36 1.52
CA ILE A 48 2.29 1.93 0.23
C ILE A 48 1.50 1.21 -0.86
N ARG A 49 0.94 1.98 -1.78
CA ARG A 49 0.16 1.45 -2.90
C ARG A 49 0.82 1.77 -4.24
N PHE A 50 0.71 0.84 -5.18
CA PHE A 50 1.18 1.00 -6.55
C PHE A 50 0.09 0.57 -7.52
N THR A 51 -0.01 1.23 -8.68
CA THR A 51 -0.90 0.73 -9.72
C THR A 51 -0.27 -0.47 -10.45
N ASN A 52 -1.10 -1.31 -11.06
CA ASN A 52 -0.64 -2.36 -11.97
C ASN A 52 0.32 -1.81 -13.04
N GLU A 53 0.01 -0.65 -13.60
CA GLU A 53 0.86 -0.01 -14.62
C GLU A 53 2.22 0.42 -14.04
N GLU A 54 2.27 0.96 -12.82
CA GLU A 54 3.55 1.27 -12.16
C GLU A 54 4.39 0.01 -11.97
N VAL A 55 3.79 -1.09 -11.53
CA VAL A 55 4.52 -2.35 -11.30
C VAL A 55 4.98 -2.98 -12.62
N ILE A 56 4.14 -2.98 -13.66
CA ILE A 56 4.44 -3.61 -14.95
C ILE A 56 5.42 -2.77 -15.77
N CYS A 57 5.20 -1.45 -15.85
CA CYS A 57 5.94 -0.57 -16.77
C CYS A 57 7.11 0.16 -16.09
N ARG A 58 7.07 0.34 -14.76
CA ARG A 58 7.99 1.22 -14.01
C ARG A 58 8.54 0.53 -12.76
N LEU A 59 8.79 -0.78 -12.83
CA LEU A 59 9.29 -1.58 -11.71
C LEU A 59 10.53 -1.00 -11.01
N PRO A 60 11.54 -0.44 -11.71
CA PRO A 60 12.69 0.18 -11.04
C PRO A 60 12.29 1.32 -10.09
N GLU A 61 11.31 2.15 -10.49
CA GLU A 61 10.80 3.26 -9.68
C GLU A 61 10.04 2.75 -8.45
N VAL A 62 9.25 1.69 -8.60
CA VAL A 62 8.56 1.00 -7.50
C VAL A 62 9.57 0.52 -6.46
N ILE A 63 10.63 -0.15 -6.91
CA ILE A 63 11.70 -0.67 -6.03
C ILE A 63 12.41 0.49 -5.32
N ASP A 64 12.71 1.58 -6.02
CA ASP A 64 13.38 2.73 -5.42
C ASP A 64 12.51 3.45 -4.40
N LYS A 65 11.20 3.58 -4.64
CA LYS A 65 10.23 4.07 -3.65
C LYS A 65 10.24 3.20 -2.39
N ILE A 66 10.22 1.87 -2.53
CA ILE A 66 10.29 0.94 -1.39
C ILE A 66 11.62 1.10 -0.63
N LYS A 67 12.76 1.15 -1.33
CA LYS A 67 14.07 1.37 -0.69
C LYS A 67 14.14 2.71 0.05
N ALA A 68 13.59 3.77 -0.54
CA ALA A 68 13.55 5.09 0.08
C ALA A 68 12.71 5.07 1.36
N PHE A 69 11.59 4.36 1.37
CA PHE A 69 10.80 4.14 2.59
C PHE A 69 11.61 3.41 3.67
N ILE A 70 12.28 2.31 3.32
CA ILE A 70 13.10 1.54 4.26
C ILE A 70 14.20 2.41 4.88
N LYS A 71 14.88 3.23 4.07
CA LYS A 71 15.94 4.14 4.55
C LYS A 71 15.44 5.18 5.56
N LYS A 72 14.21 5.69 5.43
CA LYS A 72 13.65 6.69 6.37
C LYS A 72 13.32 6.09 7.74
N LYS A 73 13.16 4.77 7.82
CA LYS A 73 12.80 4.02 9.04
C LYS A 73 14.02 3.49 9.80
N SER A 74 15.21 3.56 9.21
CA SER A 74 16.48 3.17 9.81
C SER A 74 17.18 4.36 10.46
#